data_AF-A0A1J3JAU7-F1
#
_entry.id   AF-A0A1J3JAU7-F1
#
_cell.length_a   1.000
_cell.length_b   1.000
_cell.length_c   1.000
_cell.angle_alpha   90.00
_cell.angle_beta   90.00
_cell.angle_gamma   90.00
#
_symmetry.space_group_name_H-M   'P 1'
#
loop_
_entity.id
_entity.type
_entity.pdbx_description
1 polymer ?
#
loop_
_entity_poly.entity_id
_entity_poly.type
_entity_poly.pdbx_seq_one_letter_code
_entity_poly.pdbx_strand_id
1 'polypeptide(L)'
;TIQEENNAPQEPLRRSERERRSAISNDYVVYAVESKCDLSIDDYPKSFQEAMESYDSEKWFNASKEEMKSMGDIRVWDLVELSDGFKTVGSK
;
A
#
# COMPACT_ATOMS: atom_id res chain seq x y z
N THR A 1 -50.35 15.75 -14.46
CA THR A 1 -49.05 15.09 -14.71
C THR A 1 -49.12 13.70 -14.14
N ILE A 2 -48.69 12.75 -14.96
CA ILE A 2 -48.90 11.30 -14.83
C ILE A 2 -48.23 10.76 -13.55
N GLN A 3 -48.91 9.83 -12.87
CA GLN A 3 -48.38 9.03 -11.77
C GLN A 3 -47.33 8.06 -12.32
N GLU A 4 -46.14 8.01 -11.73
CA GLU A 4 -45.18 6.95 -11.99
C GLU A 4 -44.75 6.35 -10.64
N GLU A 5 -45.60 5.47 -10.13
CA GLU A 5 -45.31 4.63 -8.97
C GLU A 5 -44.41 3.49 -9.47
N ASN A 6 -43.11 3.62 -9.18
CA ASN A 6 -42.08 2.62 -9.50
C ASN A 6 -42.35 1.30 -8.77
N ASN A 7 -43.13 0.41 -9.38
CA ASN A 7 -43.38 -0.95 -8.91
C ASN A 7 -42.45 -1.95 -9.63
N ALA A 8 -41.16 -1.89 -9.33
CA ALA A 8 -40.21 -2.93 -9.73
C ALA A 8 -40.27 -4.10 -8.73
N PRO A 9 -40.33 -5.37 -9.18
CA PRO A 9 -40.25 -6.51 -8.27
C PRO A 9 -38.93 -6.45 -7.49
N GLN A 10 -39.01 -6.32 -6.16
CA GLN A 10 -37.82 -6.43 -5.31
C GLN A 10 -37.34 -7.88 -5.36
N GLU A 11 -36.34 -8.16 -6.20
CA GLU A 11 -35.67 -9.46 -6.18
C GLU A 11 -35.06 -9.67 -4.78
N PRO A 12 -35.35 -10.79 -4.10
CA PRO A 12 -34.73 -11.08 -2.83
C PRO A 12 -33.21 -11.19 -3.04
N LEU A 13 -32.46 -10.43 -2.24
CA LEU A 13 -31.00 -10.44 -2.27
C LEU A 13 -30.50 -11.88 -2.13
N ARG A 14 -29.84 -12.40 -3.17
CA ARG A 14 -29.21 -13.72 -3.12
C ARG A 14 -28.12 -13.68 -2.04
N ARG A 15 -28.44 -14.23 -0.87
CA ARG A 15 -27.51 -14.36 0.25
C ARG A 15 -26.88 -15.75 0.21
N SER A 16 -25.59 -15.83 0.52
CA SER A 16 -24.89 -17.11 0.59
C SER A 16 -25.44 -17.97 1.74
N GLU A 17 -25.87 -19.19 1.42
CA GLU A 17 -26.24 -20.23 2.39
C GLU A 17 -25.05 -21.10 2.82
N ARG A 18 -23.85 -20.83 2.28
CA ARG A 18 -22.66 -21.60 2.64
C ARG A 18 -22.35 -21.43 4.13
N GLU A 19 -22.11 -22.55 4.81
CA GLU A 19 -21.62 -22.58 6.18
C GLU A 19 -20.36 -21.71 6.33
N ARG A 20 -20.43 -20.73 7.24
CA ARG A 20 -19.31 -19.82 7.51
C ARG A 20 -18.30 -20.55 8.39
N ARG A 21 -17.11 -20.81 7.84
CA ARG A 21 -15.97 -21.31 8.62
C ARG A 21 -15.15 -20.14 9.13
N SER A 22 -14.58 -20.28 10.32
CA SER A 22 -13.61 -19.32 10.85
C SER A 22 -12.42 -19.22 9.90
N ALA A 23 -12.01 -18.00 9.56
CA ALA A 23 -10.83 -17.77 8.73
C ALA A 23 -9.52 -18.10 9.46
N ILE A 24 -9.57 -18.15 10.80
CA ILE A 24 -8.42 -18.34 11.68
C ILE A 24 -8.62 -19.66 12.44
N SER A 25 -7.59 -20.51 12.47
CA SER A 25 -7.58 -21.78 13.21
C SER A 25 -7.45 -21.57 14.71
N ASN A 26 -7.98 -22.50 15.52
CA ASN A 26 -7.90 -22.43 16.99
C ASN A 26 -6.47 -22.44 17.54
N ASP A 27 -5.51 -22.99 16.80
CA ASP A 27 -4.12 -23.10 17.23
C ASP A 27 -3.27 -21.86 16.86
N TYR A 28 -3.92 -20.81 16.32
CA TYR A 28 -3.25 -19.58 15.93
C TYR A 28 -2.94 -18.72 17.17
N VAL A 29 -1.64 -18.56 17.47
CA VAL A 29 -1.16 -17.68 18.54
C VAL A 29 -0.87 -16.30 17.96
N VAL A 30 -1.62 -15.28 18.42
CA VAL A 30 -1.38 -13.87 18.06
C VAL A 30 -0.44 -13.25 19.07
N TYR A 31 0.73 -12.80 18.61
CA TYR A 31 1.57 -11.90 19.39
C TYR A 31 1.05 -10.47 19.15
N ALA A 32 0.29 -9.94 20.12
CA ALA A 32 0.01 -8.52 20.16
C ALA A 32 1.32 -7.80 20.51
N VAL A 33 1.98 -7.20 19.52
CA VAL A 33 3.12 -6.30 19.74
C VAL A 33 2.56 -4.98 20.29
N GLU A 34 2.24 -4.99 21.58
CA GLU A 34 1.88 -3.81 22.36
C GLU A 34 3.03 -3.49 23.32
N SER A 35 4.20 -3.10 22.80
CA SER A 35 5.20 -2.26 23.49
C SER A 35 6.58 -2.38 22.83
N LYS A 36 7.19 -1.21 22.58
CA LYS A 36 8.62 -0.98 22.24
C LYS A 36 9.14 -1.29 20.84
N CYS A 37 8.35 -1.86 19.93
CA CYS A 37 8.68 -1.62 18.54
C CYS A 37 8.18 -0.21 18.23
N ASP A 38 9.11 0.76 18.23
CA ASP A 38 8.88 2.11 17.76
C ASP A 38 8.67 2.04 16.24
N LEU A 39 7.55 1.42 15.85
CA LEU A 39 6.96 1.44 14.52
C LEU A 39 6.09 2.70 14.39
N SER A 40 6.34 3.69 15.25
CA SER A 40 5.93 5.06 15.07
C SER A 40 6.39 5.46 13.67
N ILE A 41 5.43 5.51 12.75
CA ILE A 41 5.70 5.97 11.38
C ILE A 41 6.17 7.43 11.42
N ASP A 42 5.89 8.12 12.52
CA ASP A 42 6.22 9.53 12.73
C ASP A 42 7.73 9.78 12.91
N ASP A 43 8.52 8.77 13.31
CA ASP A 43 9.97 8.92 13.44
C ASP A 43 10.74 8.64 12.14
N TYR A 44 10.05 8.17 11.09
CA TYR A 44 10.67 8.03 9.77
C TYR A 44 10.59 9.34 8.99
N PRO A 45 11.66 9.69 8.27
CA PRO A 45 11.64 10.85 7.40
C PRO A 45 10.61 10.65 6.29
N LYS A 46 9.72 11.63 6.12
CA LYS A 46 8.63 11.60 5.12
C LYS A 46 9.08 12.10 3.76
N SER A 47 10.24 12.75 3.69
CA SER A 47 10.85 13.24 2.46
C SER A 47 12.34 12.90 2.39
N PHE A 48 12.88 12.89 1.18
CA PHE A 48 14.32 12.72 0.99
C PHE A 48 15.12 13.81 1.70
N GLN A 49 14.65 15.06 1.64
CA GLN A 49 15.32 16.17 2.32
C GLN A 49 15.38 15.95 3.83
N GLU A 50 14.26 15.59 4.45
CA GLU A 50 14.19 15.28 5.88
C GLU A 50 15.11 14.10 6.25
N ALA A 51 15.18 13.07 5.39
CA ALA A 51 16.08 11.95 5.58
C ALA A 51 17.55 12.38 5.56
N MET A 52 17.92 13.27 4.63
CA MET A 52 19.28 13.77 4.49
C MET A 52 19.68 14.78 5.58
N GLU A 53 18.70 15.45 6.20
CA GLU A 53 18.93 16.34 7.34
C GLU A 53 18.95 15.59 8.69
N SER A 54 18.54 14.32 8.71
CA SER A 54 18.53 13.49 9.92
C SER A 54 19.92 13.02 10.35
N TYR A 55 20.05 12.66 11.64
CA TYR A 55 21.25 12.04 12.19
C TYR A 55 21.65 10.75 11.46
N ASP A 56 20.67 9.99 10.98
CA ASP A 56 20.86 8.74 10.26
C ASP A 56 20.93 8.91 8.73
N SER A 57 21.19 10.13 8.23
CA SER A 57 21.25 10.45 6.80
C SER A 57 22.12 9.50 5.97
N GLU A 58 23.28 9.10 6.48
CA GLU A 58 24.15 8.14 5.81
C GLU A 58 23.49 6.75 5.66
N LYS A 59 22.78 6.29 6.69
CA LYS A 59 22.04 5.01 6.63
C LYS A 59 20.91 5.07 5.62
N TRP A 60 20.14 6.16 5.61
CA TRP A 60 19.07 6.38 4.63
C TRP A 60 19.62 6.43 3.20
N PHE A 61 20.75 7.08 3.00
CA PHE A 61 21.39 7.16 1.69
C PHE A 61 21.90 5.81 1.20
N ASN A 62 22.55 5.05 2.09
CA ASN A 62 23.04 3.71 1.76
C ASN A 62 21.89 2.74 1.48
N ALA A 63 20.84 2.75 2.31
CA ALA A 63 19.63 1.95 2.08
C ALA A 63 18.97 2.29 0.73
N SER A 64 18.87 3.58 0.39
CA SER A 64 18.32 4.02 -0.90
C SER A 64 19.15 3.51 -2.08
N LYS A 65 20.48 3.48 -1.96
CA LYS A 65 21.37 2.92 -3.00
C LYS A 65 21.23 1.41 -3.13
N GLU A 66 21.15 0.70 -2.00
CA GLU A 66 20.97 -0.75 -1.99
C GLU A 66 19.65 -1.16 -2.63
N GLU A 67 18.57 -0.43 -2.36
CA GLU A 67 17.26 -0.63 -3.00
C GLU A 67 17.35 -0.43 -4.52
N MET A 68 17.94 0.68 -4.98
CA MET A 68 18.12 0.94 -6.42
C MET A 68 18.95 -0.16 -7.11
N LYS A 69 19.99 -0.64 -6.43
CA LYS A 69 20.82 -1.74 -6.93
C LYS A 69 20.00 -3.04 -7.03
N SER A 70 19.24 -3.37 -5.98
CA SER A 70 18.37 -4.55 -5.95
C SER A 70 17.33 -4.54 -7.09
N MET A 71 16.70 -3.38 -7.34
CA MET A 71 15.75 -3.23 -8.45
C MET A 71 16.39 -3.49 -9.82
N GLY A 72 17.65 -3.06 -10.00
CA GLY A 72 18.44 -3.33 -11.21
C GLY A 72 18.85 -4.79 -11.33
N ASP A 73 19.33 -5.40 -10.24
CA ASP A 73 19.79 -6.79 -10.20
C ASP A 73 18.64 -7.77 -10.48
N ILE A 74 17.44 -7.50 -9.95
CA ILE A 74 16.24 -8.31 -10.15
C ILE A 74 15.54 -7.98 -11.49
N ARG A 75 15.98 -6.93 -12.20
CA ARG A 75 15.39 -6.43 -13.47
C ARG A 75 13.87 -6.25 -13.38
N VAL A 76 13.40 -5.71 -12.26
CA VAL A 76 11.95 -5.47 -12.04
C VAL A 76 11.45 -4.33 -12.93
N TRP A 77 12.35 -3.46 -13.40
CA TRP A 77 12.00 -2.26 -14.16
C TRP A 77 12.95 -2.04 -15.35
N ASP A 78 12.38 -1.65 -16.49
CA ASP A 78 13.13 -1.11 -17.64
C ASP A 78 13.06 0.42 -17.62
N LEU A 79 14.22 1.07 -17.58
CA LEU A 79 14.31 2.52 -17.69
C LEU A 79 14.21 2.91 -19.17
N VAL A 80 13.06 3.44 -19.57
CA VAL A 80 12.81 3.90 -20.94
C VAL A 80 12.84 5.42 -20.97
N GLU A 81 13.57 6.01 -21.93
CA GLU A 81 13.55 7.45 -22.16
C GLU A 81 12.15 7.91 -22.56
N LEU A 82 11.69 8.99 -21.94
CA LEU A 82 10.42 9.61 -22.30
C LEU A 82 10.54 10.21 -23.70
N SER A 83 9.73 9.73 -24.64
CA SER A 83 9.63 10.33 -25.97
C SER A 83 9.11 11.76 -25.90
N ASP A 84 9.56 12.59 -26.83
CA ASP A 84 9.24 14.01 -26.86
C ASP A 84 7.72 14.22 -26.91
N GLY A 85 7.19 15.03 -25.99
CA GLY A 85 5.75 15.30 -25.84
C GLY A 85 4.99 14.46 -24.80
N PHE A 86 5.64 13.51 -24.10
CA PHE A 86 5.02 12.77 -23.01
C PHE A 86 5.28 13.44 -21.66
N LYS A 87 4.22 13.59 -20.85
CA LYS A 87 4.34 14.10 -19.47
C LYS A 87 4.87 13.02 -18.55
N THR A 88 5.83 13.38 -17.70
CA THR A 88 6.25 12.54 -16.58
C THR A 88 5.06 12.31 -15.64
N VAL A 89 5.03 11.16 -14.99
CA VAL A 89 4.12 10.96 -13.85
C VAL A 89 4.61 11.90 -12.75
N GLY A 90 3.84 12.96 -12.49
CA GLY A 90 4.14 13.86 -11.39
C GLY A 90 3.94 13.15 -10.06
N SER A 91 4.86 13.38 -9.12
CA SER A 91 4.59 13.07 -7.71
C SER A 91 3.58 14.07 -7.18
N LYS A 92 2.59 13.59 -6.43
CA LYS A 92 1.68 14.46 -5.66
C LYS A 92 2.39 15.01 -4.43
#